data_AF-A0A8C5SI83-F1
#
_entry.id   AF-A0A8C5SI83-F1
#
_cell.length_a   1.000
_cell.length_b   1.000
_cell.length_c   1.000
_cell.angle_alpha   90.00
_cell.angle_beta   90.00
_cell.angle_gamma   90.00
#
_symmetry.space_group_name_H-M   'P 1'
#
loop_
_entity.id
_entity.type
_entity.pdbx_description
1 polymer ?
#
loop_
_entity_poly.entity_id
_entity_poly.type
_entity_poly.pdbx_seq_one_letter_code
_entity_poly.pdbx_strand_id
1 'polypeptide(L)'
;MWWAKGRGPSAPQRFPALPAFFQENAVDAIHPGYGFLSERADFAQACLEAGVCFIGPSPEVVRKMGDKVEARAIAISAGVPVVPGTDAPISSLSEAQEFSQAYGFPIIFKAAYGGGGRGMRVVRSYEELEENYTRAFSEALSAFGNGALFVEKFVEKPRHIEVQILGDQHGNVLHLYERDCSIQRRHQKVVEIAPAAHLDSQLRSKLTADAVRLAKQVGYENAGTVEFLLDRHGKYYFIEVNSRLQVEHTVTEEITDVDLVHAQIHIAEGKSLPELGLKQENVRINGCAIQCRVTTEDPARGFQPDTGRIEVFRSGEGMGIRLDSASAFQGAVISPHYDSLLVKVIAHGKDHPTAASKMSRALAEFRIRGVKVGPGPLRIAQVSFASFWVGSEGPKSCLWPQGNYGWQKSRALWGQRGSGCRREQLRESCPTVMP
;
A
#
# COMPACT_ATOMS: atom_id res chain seq x y z
N MET A 1 16.97 -8.08 12.69
CA MET A 1 15.76 -7.66 13.45
C MET A 1 16.19 -7.45 14.90
N TRP A 2 16.02 -6.24 15.45
CA TRP A 2 16.56 -5.91 16.77
C TRP A 2 15.72 -6.51 17.90
N TRP A 3 16.32 -7.41 18.68
CA TRP A 3 15.83 -7.82 20.00
C TRP A 3 17.00 -7.90 20.96
N ALA A 4 17.28 -6.81 21.68
CA ALA A 4 18.15 -6.83 22.85
C ALA A 4 17.28 -7.01 24.10
N LYS A 5 17.59 -8.05 24.87
CA LYS A 5 16.98 -8.34 26.18
C LYS A 5 17.25 -7.17 27.13
N GLY A 6 16.19 -6.58 27.68
CA GLY A 6 16.24 -5.68 28.83
C GLY A 6 16.41 -4.21 28.46
N ARG A 7 15.33 -3.44 28.64
CA ARG A 7 15.16 -2.00 28.29
C ARG A 7 15.00 -1.74 26.79
N GLY A 8 13.85 -2.16 26.26
CA GLY A 8 13.41 -1.69 24.95
C GLY A 8 13.34 -0.16 24.92
N PRO A 9 13.84 0.50 23.87
CA PRO A 9 13.77 1.96 23.77
C PRO A 9 12.31 2.36 23.57
N SER A 10 11.68 2.79 24.66
CA SER A 10 10.47 3.62 24.60
C SER A 10 10.84 5.00 24.06
N ALA A 11 11.09 5.09 22.74
CA ALA A 11 10.98 6.26 21.87
C ALA A 11 11.81 6.05 20.58
N PRO A 12 11.23 6.19 19.38
CA PRO A 12 11.97 6.29 18.11
C PRO A 12 12.83 7.57 17.98
N GLN A 13 13.03 8.33 19.07
CA GLN A 13 13.61 9.68 19.05
C GLN A 13 15.02 9.77 19.65
N ARG A 14 15.64 8.69 20.14
CA ARG A 14 17.02 8.75 20.66
C ARG A 14 18.05 8.38 19.59
N PHE A 15 18.08 9.19 18.54
CA PHE A 15 19.15 9.21 17.53
C PHE A 15 20.57 9.32 18.11
N PRO A 16 20.84 10.14 19.15
CA PRO A 16 22.21 10.36 19.64
C PRO A 16 22.86 9.11 20.25
N ALA A 17 22.08 8.11 20.65
CA ALA A 17 22.59 6.91 21.33
C ALA A 17 22.92 5.77 20.35
N LEU A 18 22.49 5.85 19.08
CA LEU A 18 22.63 4.77 18.12
C LEU A 18 24.09 4.55 17.68
N PRO A 19 24.90 5.59 17.35
CA PRO A 19 26.29 5.38 16.96
C PRO A 19 27.15 4.71 18.04
N ALA A 20 26.99 5.13 19.31
CA ALA A 20 27.70 4.53 20.43
C ALA A 20 27.31 3.05 20.59
N PHE A 21 26.02 2.74 20.47
CA PHE A 21 25.55 1.36 20.50
C PHE A 21 26.20 0.51 19.40
N PHE A 22 26.29 1.02 18.16
CA PHE A 22 26.84 0.25 17.04
C PHE A 22 28.29 -0.16 17.30
N GLN A 23 29.09 0.76 17.84
CA GLN A 23 30.48 0.53 18.19
C GLN A 23 30.61 -0.46 19.35
N GLU A 24 29.81 -0.29 20.41
CA GLU A 24 29.82 -1.18 21.58
C GLU A 24 29.44 -2.63 21.24
N ASN A 25 28.65 -2.84 20.19
CA ASN A 25 28.13 -4.14 19.81
C ASN A 25 28.73 -4.72 18.52
N ALA A 26 29.76 -4.08 17.96
CA ALA A 26 30.43 -4.49 16.71
C ALA A 26 29.44 -4.78 15.57
N VAL A 27 28.54 -3.82 15.31
CA VAL A 27 27.51 -3.95 14.27
C VAL A 27 28.11 -3.60 12.90
N ASP A 28 28.14 -4.56 11.96
CA ASP A 28 28.64 -4.33 10.60
C ASP A 28 27.61 -3.63 9.69
N ALA A 29 26.33 -3.93 9.89
CA ALA A 29 25.26 -3.44 9.03
C ALA A 29 23.92 -3.28 9.75
N ILE A 30 23.08 -2.37 9.25
CA ILE A 30 21.73 -2.11 9.75
C ILE A 30 20.73 -2.21 8.61
N HIS A 31 19.80 -3.15 8.75
CA HIS A 31 18.58 -3.18 7.95
C HIS A 31 17.49 -2.36 8.65
N PRO A 32 17.05 -1.20 8.11
CA PRO A 32 16.09 -0.35 8.79
C PRO A 32 14.65 -0.87 8.67
N GLY A 33 14.41 -1.84 7.79
CA GLY A 33 13.08 -2.39 7.53
C GLY A 33 12.22 -1.36 6.81
N TYR A 34 11.03 -1.09 7.34
CA TYR A 34 10.12 -0.06 6.85
C TYR A 34 9.52 0.75 7.99
N GLY A 35 9.11 1.99 7.70
CA GLY A 35 8.70 2.96 8.72
C GLY A 35 9.87 3.38 9.63
N PHE A 36 9.56 4.04 10.74
CA PHE A 36 10.55 4.53 11.71
C PHE A 36 11.68 5.35 11.06
N LEU A 37 12.88 4.76 10.95
CA LEU A 37 14.11 5.43 10.50
C LEU A 37 14.49 5.09 9.05
N SER A 38 13.72 4.24 8.38
CA SER A 38 14.06 3.69 7.06
C SER A 38 14.12 4.71 5.92
N GLU A 39 13.42 5.85 6.04
CA GLU A 39 13.44 6.93 5.05
C GLU A 39 14.07 8.21 5.61
N ARG A 40 14.89 8.07 6.67
CA ARG A 40 15.60 9.18 7.28
C ARG A 40 17.01 9.27 6.73
N ALA A 41 17.23 10.23 5.83
CA ALA A 41 18.53 10.50 5.24
C ALA A 41 19.62 10.78 6.30
N ASP A 42 19.26 11.48 7.37
CA ASP A 42 20.17 11.73 8.49
C ASP A 42 20.52 10.46 9.28
N PHE A 43 19.62 9.47 9.33
CA PHE A 43 19.92 8.15 9.92
C PHE A 43 20.91 7.37 9.06
N ALA A 44 20.63 7.29 7.76
CA ALA A 44 21.51 6.62 6.82
C ALA A 44 22.91 7.24 6.84
N GLN A 45 22.98 8.59 6.87
CA GLN A 45 24.23 9.33 6.98
C GLN A 45 24.99 9.00 8.27
N ALA A 46 24.31 8.99 9.42
CA ALA A 46 24.91 8.65 10.71
C ALA A 46 25.44 7.20 10.75
N CYS A 47 24.80 6.24 10.06
CA CYS A 47 25.31 4.88 9.94
C CYS A 47 26.65 4.86 9.18
N LEU A 48 26.71 5.55 8.03
CA LEU A 48 27.93 5.64 7.22
C LEU A 48 29.08 6.32 7.99
N GLU A 49 28.80 7.42 8.70
CA GLU A 49 29.79 8.12 9.54
C GLU A 49 30.31 7.26 10.69
N ALA A 50 29.48 6.34 11.20
CA ALA A 50 29.86 5.37 12.23
C ALA A 50 30.60 4.13 11.66
N GLY A 51 30.80 4.05 10.33
CA GLY A 51 31.41 2.89 9.68
C GLY A 51 30.49 1.66 9.57
N VAL A 52 29.18 1.86 9.70
CA VAL A 52 28.16 0.80 9.64
C VAL A 52 27.44 0.85 8.31
N CYS A 53 27.34 -0.29 7.62
CA CYS A 53 26.63 -0.38 6.35
C CYS A 53 25.11 -0.15 6.56
N PHE A 54 24.56 0.85 5.89
CA PHE A 54 23.11 1.04 5.83
C PHE A 54 22.54 0.19 4.68
N ILE A 55 21.70 -0.79 5.00
CA ILE A 55 21.08 -1.67 3.99
C ILE A 55 19.86 -0.95 3.42
N GLY A 56 20.10 -0.12 2.41
CA GLY A 56 19.11 0.72 1.74
C GLY A 56 19.80 1.63 0.72
N PRO A 57 19.07 2.59 0.12
CA PRO A 57 19.66 3.57 -0.77
C PRO A 57 20.62 4.53 -0.02
N SER A 58 21.52 5.17 -0.76
CA SER A 58 22.42 6.19 -0.20
C SER A 58 21.67 7.34 0.49
N PRO A 59 22.27 8.02 1.49
CA PRO A 59 21.64 9.14 2.19
C PRO A 59 21.21 10.28 1.24
N GLU A 60 21.95 10.48 0.15
CA GLU A 60 21.59 11.45 -0.88
C GLU A 60 20.32 11.02 -1.63
N VAL A 61 20.21 9.77 -2.05
CA VAL A 61 19.01 9.24 -2.71
C VAL A 61 17.80 9.29 -1.79
N VAL A 62 17.95 8.87 -0.53
CA VAL A 62 16.87 8.94 0.48
C VAL A 62 16.38 10.39 0.65
N ARG A 63 17.29 11.36 0.69
CA ARG A 63 16.93 12.79 0.80
C ARG A 63 16.17 13.29 -0.43
N LYS A 64 16.73 13.08 -1.63
CA LYS A 64 16.13 13.54 -2.89
C LYS A 64 14.75 12.95 -3.13
N MET A 65 14.59 11.66 -2.81
CA MET A 65 13.33 10.95 -3.02
C MET A 65 12.32 11.18 -1.90
N GLY A 66 12.77 11.52 -0.69
CA GLY A 66 11.92 11.91 0.44
C GLY A 66 11.34 13.33 0.32
N ASP A 67 12.02 14.22 -0.41
CA ASP A 67 11.48 15.54 -0.76
C ASP A 67 10.55 15.43 -1.98
N LYS A 68 9.26 15.69 -1.79
CA LYS A 68 8.25 15.56 -2.85
C LYS A 68 8.46 16.54 -4.00
N VAL A 69 9.00 17.73 -3.73
CA VAL A 69 9.26 18.75 -4.76
C VAL A 69 10.47 18.34 -5.58
N GLU A 70 11.56 17.95 -4.92
CA GLU A 70 12.77 17.49 -5.60
C GLU A 70 12.53 16.19 -6.38
N ALA A 71 11.85 15.20 -5.78
CA ALA A 71 11.48 13.96 -6.45
C ALA A 71 10.61 14.20 -7.69
N ARG A 72 9.65 15.14 -7.61
CA ARG A 72 8.81 15.53 -8.76
C ARG A 72 9.65 16.18 -9.86
N ALA A 73 10.55 17.09 -9.51
CA ALA A 73 11.43 17.75 -10.49
C ALA A 73 12.34 16.73 -11.20
N ILE A 74 12.88 15.77 -10.44
CA ILE A 74 13.66 14.66 -10.99
C ILE A 74 12.80 13.79 -11.92
N ALA A 75 11.58 13.42 -11.52
CA ALA A 75 10.66 12.66 -12.37
C ALA A 75 10.38 13.37 -13.70
N ILE A 76 10.12 14.68 -13.67
CA ILE A 76 9.95 15.49 -14.90
C ILE A 76 11.23 15.45 -15.75
N SER A 77 12.40 15.66 -15.15
CA SER A 77 13.69 15.64 -15.86
C SER A 77 14.01 14.27 -16.49
N ALA A 78 13.56 13.19 -15.83
CA ALA A 78 13.64 11.82 -16.33
C ALA A 78 12.55 11.51 -17.38
N GLY A 79 11.69 12.45 -17.73
CA GLY A 79 10.58 12.25 -18.66
C GLY A 79 9.53 11.27 -18.14
N VAL A 80 9.39 11.13 -16.82
CA VAL A 80 8.33 10.34 -16.19
C VAL A 80 7.11 11.25 -16.01
N PRO A 81 5.91 10.85 -16.47
CA PRO A 81 4.71 11.66 -16.32
C PRO A 81 4.41 11.95 -14.85
N VAL A 82 4.19 13.22 -14.50
CA VAL A 82 3.72 13.66 -13.17
C VAL A 82 2.32 14.24 -13.28
N VAL A 83 1.60 14.35 -12.17
CA VAL A 83 0.29 15.01 -12.17
C VAL A 83 0.50 16.46 -12.63
N PRO A 84 -0.19 16.90 -13.71
CA PRO A 84 -0.11 18.29 -14.13
C PRO A 84 -0.56 19.19 -12.99
N GLY A 85 0.20 20.23 -12.74
CA GLY A 85 -0.07 21.20 -11.68
C GLY A 85 0.78 22.43 -11.86
N THR A 86 0.39 23.53 -11.22
CA THR A 86 1.20 24.75 -11.23
C THR A 86 2.45 24.58 -10.39
N ASP A 87 3.57 25.12 -10.87
CA ASP A 87 4.86 25.01 -10.17
C ASP A 87 4.96 25.95 -8.96
N ALA A 88 4.17 27.03 -8.97
CA ALA A 88 4.01 27.97 -7.87
C ALA A 88 2.53 28.07 -7.47
N PRO A 89 2.23 28.56 -6.25
CA PRO A 89 0.87 28.90 -5.89
C PRO A 89 0.30 29.92 -6.86
N ILE A 90 -0.93 29.72 -7.30
CA ILE A 90 -1.63 30.65 -8.18
C ILE A 90 -1.91 31.96 -7.44
N SER A 91 -1.68 33.08 -8.11
CA SER A 91 -1.92 34.42 -7.55
C SER A 91 -3.33 34.95 -7.84
N SER A 92 -4.02 34.34 -8.81
CA SER A 92 -5.33 34.77 -9.26
C SER A 92 -6.20 33.62 -9.78
N LEU A 93 -7.51 33.86 -9.85
CA LEU A 93 -8.46 32.96 -10.51
C LEU A 93 -8.15 32.76 -12.01
N SER A 94 -7.55 33.76 -12.67
CA SER A 94 -7.19 33.70 -14.10
C SER A 94 -6.22 32.56 -14.38
N GLU A 95 -5.21 32.36 -13.53
CA GLU A 95 -4.26 31.26 -13.68
C GLU A 95 -4.95 29.88 -13.55
N ALA A 96 -5.97 29.77 -12.69
CA ALA A 96 -6.77 28.56 -12.61
C ALA A 96 -7.61 28.33 -13.88
N GLN A 97 -8.09 29.39 -14.52
CA GLN A 97 -8.82 29.32 -15.80
C GLN A 97 -7.89 28.86 -16.93
N GLU A 98 -6.69 29.45 -17.04
CA GLU A 98 -5.67 29.05 -18.01
C GLU A 98 -5.26 27.59 -17.83
N PHE A 99 -5.01 27.17 -16.58
CA PHE A 99 -4.71 25.78 -16.27
C PHE A 99 -5.85 24.83 -16.68
N SER A 100 -7.10 25.22 -16.40
CA SER A 100 -8.29 24.43 -16.77
C SER A 100 -8.48 24.35 -18.28
N GLN A 101 -8.11 25.39 -19.04
CA GLN A 101 -8.13 25.35 -20.51
C GLN A 101 -7.07 24.39 -21.07
N ALA A 102 -5.86 24.41 -20.49
CA ALA A 102 -4.76 23.56 -20.94
C ALA A 102 -4.95 22.07 -20.59
N TYR A 103 -5.41 21.77 -19.37
CA TYR A 103 -5.44 20.40 -18.84
C TYR A 103 -6.87 19.83 -18.69
N GLY A 104 -7.89 20.66 -18.88
CA GLY A 104 -9.31 20.30 -18.73
C GLY A 104 -9.73 20.02 -17.29
N PHE A 105 -11.02 19.81 -17.09
CA PHE A 105 -11.59 19.37 -15.81
C PHE A 105 -11.59 17.83 -15.65
N PRO A 106 -11.74 17.30 -14.43
CA PRO A 106 -11.72 18.04 -13.16
C PRO A 106 -10.31 18.46 -12.74
N ILE A 107 -10.24 19.54 -11.97
CA ILE A 107 -9.03 20.04 -11.31
C ILE A 107 -9.26 20.05 -9.79
N ILE A 108 -8.19 20.18 -9.03
CA ILE A 108 -8.25 20.32 -7.57
C ILE A 108 -7.42 21.52 -7.14
N PHE A 109 -8.02 22.38 -6.33
CA PHE A 109 -7.28 23.36 -5.55
C PHE A 109 -6.72 22.71 -4.30
N LYS A 110 -5.47 23.02 -3.95
CA LYS A 110 -4.82 22.56 -2.72
C LYS A 110 -4.14 23.74 -2.03
N ALA A 111 -4.30 23.86 -0.72
CA ALA A 111 -3.58 24.86 0.07
C ALA A 111 -2.05 24.64 -0.04
N ALA A 112 -1.30 25.71 -0.32
CA ALA A 112 0.15 25.66 -0.48
C ALA A 112 0.91 25.35 0.81
N TYR A 113 0.34 25.75 1.95
CA TYR A 113 0.97 25.63 3.28
C TYR A 113 0.13 24.76 4.24
N GLY A 114 -0.63 23.81 3.69
CA GLY A 114 -1.60 23.00 4.44
C GLY A 114 -1.38 21.49 4.37
N GLY A 115 -2.01 20.76 5.30
CA GLY A 115 -2.02 19.29 5.35
C GLY A 115 -3.30 18.74 5.97
N GLY A 116 -3.54 17.43 5.84
CA GLY A 116 -4.71 16.78 6.46
C GLY A 116 -6.05 17.00 5.76
N GLY A 117 -6.03 17.41 4.48
CA GLY A 117 -7.21 17.49 3.63
C GLY A 117 -8.05 18.76 3.73
N ARG A 118 -7.58 19.76 4.50
CA ARG A 118 -8.22 21.09 4.62
C ARG A 118 -7.71 22.02 3.53
N GLY A 119 -8.60 22.87 3.00
CA GLY A 119 -8.28 23.77 1.89
C GLY A 119 -8.10 23.03 0.56
N MET A 120 -8.77 21.90 0.36
CA MET A 120 -8.82 21.18 -0.91
C MET A 120 -10.22 21.21 -1.52
N ARG A 121 -10.33 21.60 -2.79
CA ARG A 121 -11.62 21.64 -3.50
C ARG A 121 -11.48 21.10 -4.91
N VAL A 122 -12.29 20.10 -5.23
CA VAL A 122 -12.40 19.57 -6.59
C VAL A 122 -13.36 20.47 -7.37
N VAL A 123 -12.94 20.89 -8.56
CA VAL A 123 -13.74 21.70 -9.49
C VAL A 123 -13.98 20.89 -10.74
N ARG A 124 -15.23 20.81 -11.18
CA ARG A 124 -15.66 19.94 -12.29
C ARG A 124 -16.03 20.69 -13.56
N SER A 125 -16.26 21.99 -13.46
CA SER A 125 -16.63 22.84 -14.58
C SER A 125 -16.23 24.29 -14.33
N TYR A 126 -16.35 25.14 -15.36
CA TYR A 126 -16.02 26.55 -15.25
C TYR A 126 -16.94 27.31 -14.29
N GLU A 127 -18.21 26.91 -14.21
CA GLU A 127 -19.23 27.54 -13.35
C GLU A 127 -18.90 27.37 -11.86
N GLU A 128 -18.20 26.29 -11.51
CA GLU A 128 -17.79 25.98 -10.14
C GLU A 128 -16.49 26.68 -9.72
N LEU A 129 -15.73 27.25 -10.67
CA LEU A 129 -14.32 27.62 -10.47
C LEU A 129 -14.15 28.76 -9.46
N GLU A 130 -14.88 29.86 -9.63
CA GLU A 130 -14.78 31.06 -8.79
C GLU A 130 -15.22 30.79 -7.34
N GLU A 131 -16.36 30.11 -7.17
CA GLU A 131 -16.88 29.75 -5.85
C GLU A 131 -15.91 28.83 -5.10
N ASN A 132 -15.39 27.80 -5.76
CA ASN A 132 -14.47 26.86 -5.14
C ASN A 132 -13.10 27.48 -4.86
N TYR A 133 -12.60 28.37 -5.72
CA TYR A 133 -11.37 29.12 -5.46
C TYR A 133 -11.50 29.97 -4.20
N THR A 134 -12.56 30.78 -4.11
CA THR A 134 -12.81 31.67 -2.97
C THR A 134 -12.94 30.90 -1.65
N ARG A 135 -13.66 29.76 -1.69
CA ARG A 135 -13.80 28.86 -0.53
C ARG A 135 -12.49 28.21 -0.13
N ALA A 136 -11.74 27.65 -1.09
CA ALA A 136 -10.44 27.03 -0.83
C ALA A 136 -9.46 28.05 -0.23
N PHE A 137 -9.41 29.27 -0.77
CA PHE A 137 -8.56 30.35 -0.30
C PHE A 137 -8.93 30.76 1.13
N SER A 138 -10.21 30.98 1.39
CA SER A 138 -10.70 31.38 2.72
C SER A 138 -10.44 30.30 3.78
N GLU A 139 -10.65 29.03 3.42
CA GLU A 139 -10.36 27.89 4.30
C GLU A 139 -8.87 27.76 4.59
N ALA A 140 -8.01 27.91 3.57
CA ALA A 140 -6.56 27.89 3.72
C ALA A 140 -6.07 29.06 4.58
N LEU A 141 -6.57 30.27 4.35
CA LEU A 141 -6.24 31.46 5.13
C LEU A 141 -6.64 31.28 6.60
N SER A 142 -7.85 30.80 6.85
CA SER A 142 -8.35 30.60 8.22
C SER A 142 -7.61 29.47 8.95
N ALA A 143 -7.20 28.41 8.25
CA ALA A 143 -6.59 27.24 8.88
C ALA A 143 -5.06 27.39 9.06
N PHE A 144 -4.39 28.07 8.12
CA PHE A 144 -2.93 28.08 8.02
C PHE A 144 -2.33 29.50 8.02
N GLY A 145 -3.15 30.54 8.12
CA GLY A 145 -2.70 31.95 8.06
C GLY A 145 -2.24 32.39 6.67
N ASN A 146 -2.36 31.53 5.65
CA ASN A 146 -1.96 31.80 4.28
C ASN A 146 -2.96 31.17 3.29
N GLY A 147 -3.59 32.00 2.45
CA GLY A 147 -4.60 31.58 1.48
C GLY A 147 -4.04 31.02 0.17
N ALA A 148 -2.73 31.01 -0.03
CA ALA A 148 -2.10 30.57 -1.28
C ALA A 148 -2.54 29.15 -1.67
N LEU A 149 -2.92 28.96 -2.94
CA LEU A 149 -3.41 27.70 -3.49
C LEU A 149 -2.53 27.23 -4.64
N PHE A 150 -2.37 25.92 -4.80
CA PHE A 150 -1.95 25.28 -6.05
C PHE A 150 -3.19 24.78 -6.80
N VAL A 151 -3.07 24.66 -8.11
CA VAL A 151 -4.03 23.92 -8.93
C VAL A 151 -3.34 22.71 -9.55
N GLU A 152 -4.00 21.57 -9.47
CA GLU A 152 -3.54 20.31 -10.08
C GLU A 152 -4.68 19.66 -10.86
N LYS A 153 -4.33 18.78 -11.80
CA LYS A 153 -5.31 17.87 -12.39
C LYS A 153 -5.86 16.94 -11.32
N PHE A 154 -7.18 16.86 -11.20
CA PHE A 154 -7.80 15.89 -10.31
C PHE A 154 -7.92 14.54 -11.01
N VAL A 155 -7.18 13.55 -10.51
CA VAL A 155 -7.28 12.18 -11.02
C VAL A 155 -8.47 11.50 -10.34
N GLU A 156 -9.52 11.21 -11.09
CA GLU A 156 -10.74 10.63 -10.55
C GLU A 156 -10.63 9.13 -10.36
N LYS A 157 -10.95 8.65 -9.15
CA LYS A 157 -10.97 7.23 -8.79
C LYS A 157 -9.72 6.48 -9.32
N PRO A 158 -8.52 7.00 -9.07
CA PRO A 158 -7.32 6.41 -9.63
C PRO A 158 -7.11 5.02 -9.03
N ARG A 159 -6.53 4.14 -9.84
CA ARG A 159 -5.83 2.98 -9.32
C ARG A 159 -4.49 3.45 -8.77
N HIS A 160 -4.10 2.93 -7.61
CA HIS A 160 -2.77 3.13 -7.07
C HIS A 160 -1.90 1.95 -7.54
N ILE A 161 -1.02 2.23 -8.49
CA ILE A 161 -0.12 1.22 -9.09
C ILE A 161 1.30 1.58 -8.71
N GLU A 162 2.08 0.60 -8.30
CA GLU A 162 3.46 0.84 -7.87
C GLU A 162 4.41 -0.20 -8.44
N VAL A 163 5.66 0.18 -8.71
CA VAL A 163 6.66 -0.69 -9.33
C VAL A 163 7.77 -0.98 -8.34
N GLN A 164 8.04 -2.27 -8.11
CA GLN A 164 9.23 -2.68 -7.38
C GLN A 164 10.47 -2.46 -8.24
N ILE A 165 11.42 -1.69 -7.72
CA ILE A 165 12.75 -1.54 -8.31
C ILE A 165 13.81 -2.17 -7.40
N LEU A 166 14.90 -2.62 -8.02
CA LEU A 166 16.09 -3.11 -7.35
C LEU A 166 17.31 -2.61 -8.12
N GLY A 167 18.20 -1.90 -7.42
CA GLY A 167 19.45 -1.37 -7.98
C GLY A 167 20.68 -1.88 -7.23
N ASP A 168 21.83 -1.97 -7.90
CA ASP A 168 23.12 -2.25 -7.25
C ASP A 168 24.08 -1.06 -7.29
N GLN A 169 25.22 -1.20 -6.60
CA GLN A 169 26.29 -0.20 -6.56
C GLN A 169 27.06 -0.07 -7.89
N HIS A 170 26.74 -0.92 -8.88
CA HIS A 170 27.39 -0.97 -10.19
C HIS A 170 26.57 -0.27 -11.29
N GLY A 171 25.46 0.38 -10.90
CA GLY A 171 24.56 1.10 -11.80
C GLY A 171 23.55 0.22 -12.53
N ASN A 172 23.46 -1.08 -12.20
CA ASN A 172 22.40 -1.93 -12.71
C ASN A 172 21.11 -1.64 -11.94
N VAL A 173 20.00 -1.52 -12.67
CA VAL A 173 18.66 -1.36 -12.10
C VAL A 173 17.68 -2.17 -12.93
N LEU A 174 16.80 -2.91 -12.26
CA LEU A 174 15.70 -3.66 -12.87
C LEU A 174 14.39 -3.43 -12.12
N HIS A 175 13.28 -3.83 -12.73
CA HIS A 175 11.99 -3.91 -12.07
C HIS A 175 11.58 -5.35 -11.79
N LEU A 176 10.82 -5.55 -10.71
CA LEU A 176 10.14 -6.81 -10.39
C LEU A 176 8.62 -6.69 -10.59
N TYR A 177 8.24 -5.95 -11.64
CA TYR A 177 6.87 -5.68 -12.04
C TYR A 177 6.10 -4.80 -11.04
N GLU A 178 4.81 -4.66 -11.28
CA GLU A 178 3.93 -3.76 -10.55
C GLU A 178 3.02 -4.48 -9.55
N ARG A 179 2.55 -3.72 -8.57
CA ARG A 179 1.49 -4.08 -7.63
C ARG A 179 0.32 -3.12 -7.76
N ASP A 180 -0.89 -3.64 -7.56
CA ASP A 180 -2.10 -2.83 -7.37
C ASP A 180 -2.41 -2.71 -5.88
N CYS A 181 -2.36 -1.48 -5.38
CA CYS A 181 -2.60 -1.11 -3.99
C CYS A 181 -3.81 -0.18 -3.85
N SER A 182 -4.76 -0.24 -4.81
CA SER A 182 -5.93 0.66 -4.86
C SER A 182 -6.94 0.41 -3.75
N ILE A 183 -6.93 -0.78 -3.12
CA ILE A 183 -7.84 -1.12 -2.03
C ILE A 183 -7.29 -0.50 -0.73
N GLN A 184 -7.76 0.71 -0.45
CA GLN A 184 -7.29 1.53 0.66
C GLN A 184 -8.44 1.97 1.58
N ARG A 185 -8.12 2.21 2.85
CA ARG A 185 -9.02 2.83 3.83
C ARG A 185 -8.32 4.04 4.43
N ARG A 186 -8.90 5.24 4.28
CA ARG A 186 -8.30 6.51 4.74
C ARG A 186 -6.83 6.66 4.27
N HIS A 187 -6.57 6.36 2.99
CA HIS A 187 -5.24 6.39 2.36
C HIS A 187 -4.23 5.35 2.90
N GLN A 188 -4.67 4.35 3.67
CA GLN A 188 -3.83 3.23 4.09
C GLN A 188 -4.16 2.00 3.24
N LYS A 189 -3.12 1.35 2.70
CA LYS A 189 -3.23 0.11 1.91
C LYS A 189 -3.74 -1.03 2.81
N VAL A 190 -4.75 -1.76 2.34
CA VAL A 190 -5.40 -2.85 3.08
C VAL A 190 -5.22 -4.19 2.37
N VAL A 191 -5.34 -4.18 1.05
CA VAL A 191 -5.14 -5.34 0.19
C VAL A 191 -4.26 -4.93 -0.97
N GLU A 192 -3.24 -5.74 -1.24
CA GLU A 192 -2.28 -5.51 -2.32
C GLU A 192 -2.22 -6.74 -3.23
N ILE A 193 -2.10 -6.52 -4.54
CA ILE A 193 -2.20 -7.58 -5.56
C ILE A 193 -1.03 -7.47 -6.53
N ALA A 194 -0.39 -8.60 -6.86
CA ALA A 194 0.63 -8.67 -7.91
C ALA A 194 0.33 -9.83 -8.88
N PRO A 195 0.54 -9.67 -10.20
CA PRO A 195 0.64 -8.38 -10.88
C PRO A 195 -0.71 -7.63 -10.81
N ALA A 196 -0.72 -6.36 -11.22
CA ALA A 196 -1.97 -5.59 -11.28
C ALA A 196 -2.97 -6.25 -12.26
N ALA A 197 -4.16 -6.56 -11.77
CA ALA A 197 -5.21 -7.18 -12.58
C ALA A 197 -5.66 -6.23 -13.70
N HIS A 198 -6.02 -6.78 -14.87
CA HIS A 198 -6.53 -6.02 -16.01
C HIS A 198 -5.66 -4.82 -16.44
N LEU A 199 -4.35 -4.87 -16.17
CA LEU A 199 -3.40 -3.88 -16.69
C LEU A 199 -2.91 -4.32 -18.07
N ASP A 200 -3.10 -3.45 -19.06
CA ASP A 200 -2.60 -3.65 -20.42
C ASP A 200 -1.08 -3.87 -20.42
N SER A 201 -0.59 -4.77 -21.27
CA SER A 201 0.82 -5.16 -21.28
C SER A 201 1.74 -4.06 -21.81
N GLN A 202 1.27 -3.24 -22.75
CA GLN A 202 2.04 -2.10 -23.24
C GLN A 202 2.11 -1.01 -22.17
N LEU A 203 0.99 -0.76 -21.49
CA LEU A 203 0.95 0.16 -20.35
C LEU A 203 1.87 -0.29 -19.22
N ARG A 204 1.83 -1.59 -18.84
CA ARG A 204 2.76 -2.17 -17.87
C ARG A 204 4.21 -1.92 -18.26
N SER A 205 4.56 -2.23 -19.51
CA SER A 205 5.94 -2.07 -20.01
C SER A 205 6.42 -0.62 -19.96
N LYS A 206 5.54 0.34 -20.29
CA LYS A 206 5.86 1.78 -20.17
C LYS A 206 6.06 2.19 -18.71
N LEU A 207 5.12 1.81 -17.85
CA LEU A 207 5.12 2.16 -16.43
C LEU A 207 6.36 1.59 -15.70
N THR A 208 6.74 0.34 -15.99
CA THR A 208 7.94 -0.25 -15.39
C THR A 208 9.23 0.32 -15.98
N ALA A 209 9.27 0.63 -17.29
CA ALA A 209 10.42 1.29 -17.90
C ALA A 209 10.64 2.71 -17.34
N ASP A 210 9.57 3.45 -17.08
CA ASP A 210 9.61 4.78 -16.48
C ASP A 210 10.14 4.72 -15.03
N ALA A 211 9.71 3.73 -14.25
CA ALA A 211 10.24 3.50 -12.90
C ALA A 211 11.75 3.19 -12.92
N VAL A 212 12.21 2.32 -13.83
CA VAL A 212 13.64 2.01 -13.99
C VAL A 212 14.43 3.24 -14.46
N ARG A 213 13.88 4.05 -15.37
CA ARG A 213 14.52 5.28 -15.86
C ARG A 213 14.70 6.30 -14.74
N LEU A 214 13.67 6.52 -13.93
CA LEU A 214 13.75 7.38 -12.74
C LEU A 214 14.81 6.89 -11.75
N ALA A 215 14.81 5.59 -11.44
CA ALA A 215 15.79 5.00 -10.54
C ALA A 215 17.23 5.14 -11.05
N LYS A 216 17.48 4.92 -12.34
CA LYS A 216 18.79 5.14 -12.96
C LYS A 216 19.23 6.59 -12.90
N GLN A 217 18.31 7.54 -13.13
CA GLN A 217 18.60 8.98 -13.10
C GLN A 217 19.19 9.44 -11.76
N VAL A 218 18.79 8.81 -10.66
CA VAL A 218 19.24 9.17 -9.30
C VAL A 218 20.36 8.27 -8.78
N GLY A 219 20.84 7.30 -9.58
CA GLY A 219 21.81 6.31 -9.12
C GLY A 219 21.25 5.46 -7.97
N TYR A 220 19.99 5.03 -8.10
CA TYR A 220 19.30 4.29 -7.05
C TYR A 220 19.96 2.93 -6.79
N GLU A 221 20.18 2.60 -5.52
CA GLU A 221 20.70 1.32 -5.06
C GLU A 221 19.76 0.67 -4.03
N ASN A 222 19.87 -0.64 -3.86
CA ASN A 222 19.02 -1.44 -2.98
C ASN A 222 17.55 -1.50 -3.47
N ALA A 223 16.61 -1.92 -2.60
CA ALA A 223 15.21 -2.05 -2.95
C ALA A 223 14.44 -0.75 -2.74
N GLY A 224 13.55 -0.44 -3.69
CA GLY A 224 12.67 0.72 -3.63
C GLY A 224 11.36 0.50 -4.37
N THR A 225 10.43 1.41 -4.21
CA THR A 225 9.18 1.39 -4.97
C THR A 225 8.86 2.75 -5.56
N VAL A 226 8.51 2.78 -6.85
CA VAL A 226 8.00 3.97 -7.53
C VAL A 226 6.47 3.88 -7.60
N GLU A 227 5.76 4.86 -7.02
CA GLU A 227 4.29 4.87 -6.95
C GLU A 227 3.67 5.78 -8.02
N PHE A 228 2.55 5.33 -8.58
CA PHE A 228 1.81 6.00 -9.65
C PHE A 228 0.29 6.00 -9.38
N LEU A 229 -0.38 7.08 -9.78
CA LEU A 229 -1.84 7.09 -9.97
C LEU A 229 -2.14 6.74 -11.42
N LEU A 230 -2.93 5.70 -11.65
CA LEU A 230 -3.44 5.31 -12.96
C LEU A 230 -4.91 5.69 -13.09
N ASP A 231 -5.23 6.53 -14.08
CA ASP A 231 -6.61 6.92 -14.36
C ASP A 231 -7.37 5.89 -15.22
N ARG A 232 -8.68 6.08 -15.34
CA ARG A 232 -9.58 5.21 -16.14
C ARG A 232 -9.28 5.22 -17.64
N HIS A 233 -8.51 6.19 -18.14
CA HIS A 233 -8.16 6.36 -19.54
C HIS A 233 -6.78 5.77 -19.87
N GLY A 234 -6.12 5.12 -18.90
CA GLY A 234 -4.81 4.51 -19.09
C GLY A 234 -3.64 5.49 -18.94
N LYS A 235 -3.87 6.73 -18.49
CA LYS A 235 -2.78 7.66 -18.18
C LYS A 235 -2.35 7.45 -16.73
N TYR A 236 -1.04 7.41 -16.52
CA TYR A 236 -0.45 7.26 -15.20
C TYR A 236 0.42 8.46 -14.86
N TYR A 237 0.56 8.73 -13.57
CA TYR A 237 1.26 9.88 -13.03
C TYR A 237 2.06 9.50 -11.79
N PHE A 238 3.34 9.78 -11.78
CA PHE A 238 4.24 9.60 -10.64
C PHE A 238 3.73 10.39 -9.42
N ILE A 239 3.84 9.76 -8.25
CA ILE A 239 3.46 10.34 -6.96
C ILE A 239 4.70 10.52 -6.07
N GLU A 240 5.38 9.42 -5.80
CA GLU A 240 6.49 9.36 -4.86
C GLU A 240 7.35 8.11 -5.08
N VAL A 241 8.55 8.11 -4.50
CA VAL A 241 9.39 6.92 -4.37
C VAL A 241 9.49 6.58 -2.88
N ASN A 242 9.11 5.36 -2.53
CA ASN A 242 9.39 4.83 -1.19
C ASN A 242 10.83 4.31 -1.21
N SER A 243 11.72 4.95 -0.45
CA SER A 243 13.17 4.71 -0.51
C SER A 243 13.63 3.53 0.35
N ARG A 244 12.83 2.45 0.34
CA ARG A 244 12.92 1.32 1.26
C ARG A 244 12.08 0.14 0.77
N LEU A 245 12.22 -1.00 1.46
CA LEU A 245 11.27 -2.10 1.37
C LEU A 245 9.86 -1.65 1.80
N GLN A 246 8.82 -2.22 1.20
CA GLN A 246 7.42 -2.01 1.57
C GLN A 246 6.81 -3.26 2.21
N VAL A 247 5.69 -3.11 2.91
CA VAL A 247 5.02 -4.20 3.62
C VAL A 247 4.56 -5.29 2.64
N GLU A 248 4.12 -4.86 1.46
CA GLU A 248 3.59 -5.62 0.32
C GLU A 248 4.65 -6.15 -0.66
N HIS A 249 5.94 -6.08 -0.33
CA HIS A 249 6.99 -6.71 -1.16
C HIS A 249 6.74 -8.20 -1.39
N THR A 250 6.10 -8.87 -0.42
CA THR A 250 5.79 -10.30 -0.42
C THR A 250 5.01 -10.76 -1.66
N VAL A 251 4.03 -9.98 -2.14
CA VAL A 251 3.29 -10.37 -3.36
C VAL A 251 4.18 -10.33 -4.60
N THR A 252 5.19 -9.45 -4.62
CA THR A 252 6.20 -9.42 -5.69
C THR A 252 7.12 -10.64 -5.61
N GLU A 253 7.59 -11.02 -4.41
CA GLU A 253 8.40 -12.22 -4.22
C GLU A 253 7.64 -13.47 -4.71
N GLU A 254 6.38 -13.63 -4.32
CA GLU A 254 5.55 -14.79 -4.72
C GLU A 254 5.30 -14.91 -6.23
N ILE A 255 5.36 -13.81 -6.99
CA ILE A 255 5.17 -13.86 -8.44
C ILE A 255 6.48 -13.85 -9.24
N THR A 256 7.63 -13.56 -8.61
CA THR A 256 8.91 -13.47 -9.32
C THR A 256 9.96 -14.46 -8.84
N ASP A 257 9.72 -15.12 -7.70
CA ASP A 257 10.67 -15.99 -7.00
C ASP A 257 11.98 -15.28 -6.59
N VAL A 258 11.96 -13.94 -6.52
CA VAL A 258 13.08 -13.12 -6.05
C VAL A 258 12.88 -12.78 -4.58
N ASP A 259 13.76 -13.30 -3.71
CA ASP A 259 13.83 -12.92 -2.30
C ASP A 259 14.45 -11.51 -2.19
N LEU A 260 13.59 -10.53 -1.90
CA LEU A 260 13.97 -9.13 -1.88
C LEU A 260 14.85 -8.82 -0.68
N VAL A 261 14.59 -9.40 0.49
CA VAL A 261 15.38 -9.11 1.70
C VAL A 261 16.80 -9.66 1.56
N HIS A 262 16.96 -10.88 1.03
CA HIS A 262 18.27 -11.43 0.72
C HIS A 262 18.99 -10.62 -0.37
N ALA A 263 18.28 -10.21 -1.41
CA ALA A 263 18.86 -9.35 -2.45
C ALA A 263 19.36 -8.01 -1.86
N GLN A 264 18.58 -7.37 -0.98
CA GLN A 264 18.99 -6.14 -0.30
C GLN A 264 20.28 -6.33 0.49
N ILE A 265 20.41 -7.42 1.25
CA ILE A 265 21.63 -7.73 2.03
C ILE A 265 22.81 -7.95 1.09
N HIS A 266 22.66 -8.77 0.06
CA HIS A 266 23.76 -9.06 -0.87
C HIS A 266 24.20 -7.85 -1.71
N ILE A 267 23.27 -6.97 -2.07
CA ILE A 267 23.60 -5.70 -2.73
C ILE A 267 24.39 -4.80 -1.77
N ALA A 268 24.03 -4.78 -0.49
CA ALA A 268 24.78 -4.05 0.53
C ALA A 268 26.18 -4.63 0.77
N GLU A 269 26.38 -5.94 0.56
CA GLU A 269 27.70 -6.61 0.51
C GLU A 269 28.51 -6.26 -0.76
N GLY A 270 27.95 -5.49 -1.70
CA GLY A 270 28.61 -5.06 -2.93
C GLY A 270 28.42 -5.99 -4.13
N LYS A 271 27.60 -7.05 -4.01
CA LYS A 271 27.28 -7.92 -5.16
C LYS A 271 26.45 -7.17 -6.19
N SER A 272 26.76 -7.40 -7.45
CA SER A 272 25.98 -6.89 -8.58
C SER A 272 24.72 -7.73 -8.83
N LEU A 273 23.69 -7.15 -9.44
CA LEU A 273 22.46 -7.87 -9.83
C LEU A 273 22.76 -9.08 -10.74
N PRO A 274 23.67 -8.99 -11.74
CA PRO A 274 24.06 -10.15 -12.54
C PRO A 274 24.70 -11.29 -11.73
N GLU A 275 25.51 -11.01 -10.70
CA GLU A 275 26.09 -12.03 -9.81
C GLU A 275 25.02 -12.74 -8.96
N LEU A 276 23.92 -12.03 -8.67
CA LEU A 276 22.72 -12.60 -8.04
C LEU A 276 21.83 -13.36 -9.03
N GLY A 277 22.22 -13.47 -10.30
CA GLY A 277 21.42 -14.07 -11.37
C GLY A 277 20.24 -13.20 -11.82
N LEU A 278 20.18 -11.95 -11.36
CA LEU A 278 19.08 -11.03 -11.62
C LEU A 278 19.40 -10.15 -12.83
N LYS A 279 18.78 -10.49 -13.96
CA LYS A 279 18.76 -9.68 -15.18
C LYS A 279 17.31 -9.49 -15.61
N GLN A 280 16.98 -8.34 -16.19
CA GLN A 280 15.60 -8.00 -16.54
C GLN A 280 14.92 -9.06 -17.43
N GLU A 281 15.66 -9.66 -18.36
CA GLU A 281 15.21 -10.74 -19.26
C GLU A 281 14.90 -12.08 -18.56
N ASN A 282 15.40 -12.28 -17.34
CA ASN A 282 15.20 -13.49 -16.56
C ASN A 282 14.03 -13.38 -15.58
N VAL A 283 13.59 -12.15 -15.25
CA VAL A 283 12.47 -11.92 -14.34
C VAL A 283 11.17 -12.24 -15.07
N ARG A 284 10.39 -13.20 -14.56
CA ARG A 284 9.11 -13.65 -15.13
C ARG A 284 8.01 -13.60 -14.09
N ILE A 285 6.78 -13.39 -14.55
CA ILE A 285 5.59 -13.48 -13.71
C ILE A 285 5.14 -14.95 -13.64
N ASN A 286 5.11 -15.49 -12.42
CA ASN A 286 4.64 -16.83 -12.10
C ASN A 286 3.32 -16.73 -11.31
N GLY A 287 2.20 -16.68 -12.03
CA GLY A 287 0.87 -16.63 -11.42
C GLY A 287 0.50 -15.25 -10.86
N CYS A 288 -0.25 -15.24 -9.77
CA CYS A 288 -0.76 -14.05 -9.09
C CYS A 288 -0.74 -14.24 -7.58
N ALA A 289 -0.45 -13.16 -6.85
CA ALA A 289 -0.43 -13.13 -5.40
C ALA A 289 -1.31 -11.99 -4.87
N ILE A 290 -1.94 -12.23 -3.71
CA ILE A 290 -2.73 -11.25 -2.99
C ILE A 290 -2.27 -11.24 -1.53
N GLN A 291 -2.03 -10.06 -0.96
CA GLN A 291 -1.77 -9.89 0.46
C GLN A 291 -2.96 -9.25 1.16
N CYS A 292 -3.25 -9.72 2.37
CA CYS A 292 -4.16 -9.09 3.32
C CYS A 292 -3.47 -8.91 4.67
N ARG A 293 -3.65 -7.74 5.27
CA ARG A 293 -3.17 -7.44 6.62
C ARG A 293 -4.24 -7.77 7.64
N VAL A 294 -3.97 -8.70 8.54
CA VAL A 294 -4.85 -9.01 9.67
C VAL A 294 -4.47 -8.11 10.84
N THR A 295 -5.40 -7.28 11.30
CA THR A 295 -5.15 -6.28 12.35
C THR A 295 -6.11 -6.42 13.54
N THR A 296 -5.76 -5.81 14.68
CA THR A 296 -6.66 -5.71 15.85
C THR A 296 -7.70 -4.59 15.74
N GLU A 297 -7.84 -3.96 14.58
CA GLU A 297 -8.78 -2.84 14.42
C GLU A 297 -10.23 -3.33 14.41
N ASP A 298 -11.07 -2.74 15.25
CA ASP A 298 -12.49 -3.09 15.35
C ASP A 298 -13.36 -2.21 14.42
N PRO A 299 -13.90 -2.72 13.30
CA PRO A 299 -14.74 -1.97 12.39
C PRO A 299 -16.03 -1.45 13.04
N ALA A 300 -16.55 -2.13 14.07
CA ALA A 300 -17.74 -1.67 14.80
C ALA A 300 -17.46 -0.42 15.65
N ARG A 301 -16.18 -0.15 15.93
CA ARG A 301 -15.70 1.01 16.69
C ARG A 301 -14.89 1.96 15.83
N GLY A 302 -15.21 2.05 14.54
CA GLY A 302 -14.54 2.95 13.61
C GLY A 302 -13.07 2.60 13.36
N PHE A 303 -12.73 1.30 13.44
CA PHE A 303 -11.39 0.75 13.26
C PHE A 303 -10.38 1.15 14.34
N GLN A 304 -10.85 1.42 15.56
CA GLN A 304 -9.96 1.59 16.71
C GLN A 304 -9.20 0.27 16.98
N PRO A 305 -7.86 0.29 17.11
CA PRO A 305 -7.07 -0.88 17.49
C PRO A 305 -7.47 -1.40 18.87
N ASP A 306 -7.72 -2.70 18.97
CA ASP A 306 -7.86 -3.39 20.24
C ASP A 306 -6.50 -3.83 20.79
N THR A 307 -6.42 -3.99 22.10
CA THR A 307 -5.20 -4.32 22.84
C THR A 307 -5.50 -5.38 23.88
N GLY A 308 -4.46 -6.09 24.33
CA GLY A 308 -4.61 -7.14 25.33
C GLY A 308 -3.99 -8.46 24.91
N ARG A 309 -4.33 -9.52 25.61
CA ARG A 309 -3.71 -10.84 25.42
C ARG A 309 -4.46 -11.65 24.35
N ILE A 310 -3.72 -12.24 23.43
CA ILE A 310 -4.23 -13.25 22.51
C ILE A 310 -4.37 -14.57 23.27
N GLU A 311 -5.60 -15.07 23.41
CA GLU A 311 -5.90 -16.33 24.12
C GLU A 311 -5.80 -17.54 23.20
N VAL A 312 -6.18 -17.36 21.93
CA VAL A 312 -6.14 -18.39 20.89
C VAL A 312 -5.60 -17.74 19.63
N PHE A 313 -4.64 -18.41 18.99
CA PHE A 313 -4.16 -18.05 17.67
C PHE A 313 -3.98 -19.33 16.85
N ARG A 314 -4.83 -19.52 15.84
CA ARG A 314 -4.67 -20.56 14.82
C ARG A 314 -4.71 -19.91 13.45
N SER A 315 -3.69 -20.19 12.66
CA SER A 315 -3.49 -19.72 11.30
C SER A 315 -4.28 -20.55 10.29
N GLY A 316 -4.72 -19.91 9.20
CA GLY A 316 -5.15 -20.61 7.99
C GLY A 316 -3.94 -20.84 7.08
N GLU A 317 -3.51 -22.08 6.93
CA GLU A 317 -2.26 -22.48 6.25
C GLU A 317 -2.53 -23.43 5.07
N GLY A 318 -1.51 -23.83 4.33
CA GLY A 318 -1.62 -24.84 3.28
C GLY A 318 -1.12 -24.33 1.93
N MET A 319 -1.29 -25.13 0.87
CA MET A 319 -0.65 -24.88 -0.42
C MET A 319 -0.96 -23.49 -1.02
N GLY A 320 0.09 -22.72 -1.27
CA GLY A 320 0.02 -21.35 -1.80
C GLY A 320 -0.49 -20.33 -0.78
N ILE A 321 -0.31 -20.58 0.52
CA ILE A 321 -0.45 -19.58 1.58
C ILE A 321 0.90 -19.37 2.24
N ARG A 322 1.37 -18.13 2.24
CA ARG A 322 2.50 -17.64 3.02
C ARG A 322 1.99 -16.76 4.15
N LEU A 323 2.62 -16.89 5.33
CA LEU A 323 2.31 -16.12 6.51
C LEU A 323 3.56 -15.44 7.04
N ASP A 324 3.51 -14.12 7.15
CA ASP A 324 4.53 -13.33 7.81
C ASP A 324 3.93 -12.79 9.12
N SER A 325 4.28 -13.41 10.25
CA SER A 325 3.82 -13.02 11.59
C SER A 325 5.00 -12.58 12.44
N ALA A 326 4.81 -11.52 13.25
CA ALA A 326 5.82 -11.07 14.23
C ALA A 326 5.31 -11.25 15.65
N SER A 327 4.17 -10.62 15.96
CA SER A 327 3.70 -10.42 17.33
C SER A 327 2.56 -11.36 17.73
N ALA A 328 1.99 -12.10 16.77
CA ALA A 328 0.75 -12.82 16.97
C ALA A 328 1.00 -14.31 17.19
N PHE A 329 0.97 -14.71 18.47
CA PHE A 329 0.99 -16.10 18.91
C PHE A 329 0.12 -16.26 20.15
N GLN A 330 -0.21 -17.50 20.51
CA GLN A 330 -1.00 -17.76 21.72
C GLN A 330 -0.27 -17.25 22.97
N GLY A 331 -0.92 -16.38 23.74
CA GLY A 331 -0.37 -15.75 24.93
C GLY A 331 0.31 -14.41 24.68
N ALA A 332 0.51 -13.98 23.43
CA ALA A 332 1.10 -12.69 23.11
C ALA A 332 0.24 -11.52 23.65
N VAL A 333 0.89 -10.43 24.05
CA VAL A 333 0.23 -9.22 24.55
C VAL A 333 0.39 -8.11 23.51
N ILE A 334 -0.73 -7.69 22.92
CA ILE A 334 -0.78 -6.60 21.96
C ILE A 334 -0.79 -5.28 22.71
N SER A 335 0.23 -4.47 22.46
CA SER A 335 0.43 -3.16 23.08
C SER A 335 -0.26 -2.05 22.29
N PRO A 336 -0.75 -0.98 22.95
CA PRO A 336 -1.24 0.23 22.26
C PRO A 336 -0.13 1.09 21.63
N HIS A 337 1.15 0.77 21.84
CA HIS A 337 2.26 1.65 21.45
C HIS A 337 2.73 1.50 20.00
N TYR A 338 2.32 0.43 19.31
CA TYR A 338 2.76 0.11 17.95
C TYR A 338 1.55 -0.02 17.01
N ASP A 339 1.82 -0.39 15.76
CA ASP A 339 0.74 -0.67 14.82
C ASP A 339 -0.12 -1.86 15.26
N SER A 340 -1.29 -1.98 14.66
CA SER A 340 -2.29 -2.99 14.99
C SER A 340 -2.08 -4.30 14.22
N LEU A 341 -0.97 -4.47 13.51
CA LEU A 341 -0.72 -5.63 12.64
C LEU A 341 -0.46 -6.90 13.46
N LEU A 342 -1.21 -7.95 13.15
CA LEU A 342 -1.02 -9.28 13.73
C LEU A 342 -0.19 -10.17 12.80
N VAL A 343 -0.66 -10.33 11.57
CA VAL A 343 -0.07 -11.21 10.56
C VAL A 343 -0.43 -10.71 9.17
N LYS A 344 0.52 -10.82 8.24
CA LYS A 344 0.25 -10.67 6.80
C LYS A 344 -0.06 -12.06 6.26
N VAL A 345 -1.20 -12.18 5.57
CA VAL A 345 -1.59 -13.40 4.86
C VAL A 345 -1.38 -13.15 3.39
N ILE A 346 -0.61 -14.01 2.73
CA ILE A 346 -0.31 -13.91 1.32
C ILE A 346 -0.80 -15.19 0.64
N ALA A 347 -1.62 -15.04 -0.38
CA ALA A 347 -2.16 -16.16 -1.14
C ALA A 347 -1.67 -16.09 -2.58
N HIS A 348 -1.08 -17.19 -3.05
CA HIS A 348 -0.58 -17.35 -4.41
C HIS A 348 -1.43 -18.36 -5.20
N GLY A 349 -1.71 -18.06 -6.45
CA GLY A 349 -2.43 -18.92 -7.38
C GLY A 349 -1.99 -18.71 -8.83
N LYS A 350 -2.38 -19.65 -9.70
CA LYS A 350 -2.09 -19.57 -11.14
C LYS A 350 -2.73 -18.36 -11.83
N ASP A 351 -3.82 -17.87 -11.26
CA ASP A 351 -4.60 -16.72 -11.70
C ASP A 351 -5.19 -16.03 -10.46
N HIS A 352 -5.66 -14.79 -10.63
CA HIS A 352 -6.21 -14.03 -9.53
C HIS A 352 -7.45 -14.66 -8.87
N PRO A 353 -8.43 -15.28 -9.59
CA PRO A 353 -9.54 -15.98 -8.95
C PRO A 353 -9.08 -17.12 -8.03
N THR A 354 -8.07 -17.88 -8.44
CA THR A 354 -7.49 -18.95 -7.62
C THR A 354 -6.83 -18.39 -6.36
N ALA A 355 -6.01 -17.34 -6.49
CA ALA A 355 -5.38 -16.67 -5.36
C ALA A 355 -6.43 -16.09 -4.38
N ALA A 356 -7.50 -15.49 -4.91
CA ALA A 356 -8.61 -14.94 -4.14
C ALA A 356 -9.38 -16.01 -3.37
N SER A 357 -9.66 -17.16 -4.00
CA SER A 357 -10.31 -18.30 -3.36
C SER A 357 -9.48 -18.83 -2.19
N LYS A 358 -8.16 -19.00 -2.40
CA LYS A 358 -7.22 -19.41 -1.35
C LYS A 358 -7.16 -18.40 -0.21
N MET A 359 -7.08 -17.10 -0.50
CA MET A 359 -7.11 -16.03 0.49
C MET A 359 -8.39 -16.09 1.35
N SER A 360 -9.55 -16.17 0.70
CA SER A 360 -10.85 -16.27 1.38
C SER A 360 -10.91 -17.47 2.32
N ARG A 361 -10.43 -18.63 1.85
CA ARG A 361 -10.35 -19.87 2.65
C ARG A 361 -9.40 -19.72 3.83
N ALA A 362 -8.18 -19.24 3.62
CA ALA A 362 -7.20 -19.05 4.69
C ALA A 362 -7.74 -18.10 5.78
N LEU A 363 -8.28 -16.95 5.38
CA LEU A 363 -8.89 -16.00 6.32
C LEU A 363 -10.07 -16.61 7.08
N ALA A 364 -10.91 -17.42 6.43
CA ALA A 364 -12.02 -18.14 7.08
C ALA A 364 -11.57 -19.20 8.08
N GLU A 365 -10.36 -19.75 7.94
CA GLU A 365 -9.77 -20.74 8.84
C GLU A 365 -9.11 -20.11 10.08
N PHE A 366 -8.66 -18.84 9.99
CA PHE A 366 -8.08 -18.15 11.14
C PHE A 366 -9.00 -18.17 12.36
N ARG A 367 -8.44 -18.48 13.53
CA ARG A 367 -9.11 -18.38 14.82
C ARG A 367 -8.25 -17.55 15.75
N ILE A 368 -8.70 -16.33 16.02
CA ILE A 368 -8.03 -15.42 16.95
C ILE A 368 -9.04 -15.05 18.05
N ARG A 369 -8.65 -15.20 19.31
CA ARG A 369 -9.45 -14.84 20.51
C ARG A 369 -8.61 -14.04 21.49
N GLY A 370 -9.28 -13.33 22.40
CA GLY A 370 -8.66 -12.48 23.43
C GLY A 370 -8.54 -11.01 23.03
N VAL A 371 -8.33 -10.74 21.73
CA VAL A 371 -8.44 -9.39 21.14
C VAL A 371 -9.46 -9.41 20.00
N LYS A 372 -10.12 -8.28 19.76
CA LYS A 372 -10.92 -8.08 18.56
C LYS A 372 -9.99 -8.09 17.36
N VAL A 373 -10.34 -8.92 16.40
CA VAL A 373 -9.76 -8.89 15.06
C VAL A 373 -10.85 -8.38 14.15
N GLY A 374 -10.53 -7.38 13.34
CA GLY A 374 -11.53 -6.85 12.44
C GLY A 374 -12.05 -7.96 11.52
N PRO A 375 -13.36 -8.09 11.27
CA PRO A 375 -13.87 -8.87 10.14
C PRO A 375 -13.42 -8.30 8.77
N GLY A 376 -12.67 -7.19 8.79
CA GLY A 376 -12.12 -6.46 7.66
C GLY A 376 -11.49 -7.36 6.60
N PRO A 377 -10.48 -8.18 6.88
CA PRO A 377 -9.83 -9.00 5.85
C PRO A 377 -10.80 -9.97 5.18
N LEU A 378 -11.66 -10.65 5.96
CA LEU A 378 -12.63 -11.63 5.47
C LEU A 378 -13.75 -10.99 4.65
N ARG A 379 -14.34 -9.88 5.13
CA ARG A 379 -15.40 -9.16 4.40
C ARG A 379 -14.87 -8.32 3.26
N ILE A 380 -13.67 -7.72 3.38
CA ILE A 380 -13.01 -6.97 2.30
C ILE A 380 -12.55 -7.94 1.23
N ALA A 381 -11.93 -9.07 1.58
CA ALA A 381 -11.71 -10.16 0.63
C ALA A 381 -13.03 -10.55 -0.07
N GLN A 382 -14.06 -10.92 0.68
CA GLN A 382 -15.33 -11.39 0.09
C GLN A 382 -16.05 -10.32 -0.78
N VAL A 383 -16.09 -9.06 -0.35
CA VAL A 383 -16.78 -7.96 -1.05
C VAL A 383 -15.94 -7.41 -2.21
N SER A 384 -14.62 -7.25 -2.02
CA SER A 384 -13.71 -6.84 -3.09
C SER A 384 -13.61 -7.91 -4.16
N PHE A 385 -13.56 -9.20 -3.83
CA PHE A 385 -13.53 -10.25 -4.87
C PHE A 385 -14.83 -10.32 -5.68
N ALA A 386 -16.00 -10.13 -5.06
CA ALA A 386 -17.25 -10.07 -5.84
C ALA A 386 -17.33 -8.83 -6.75
N SER A 387 -16.79 -7.69 -6.33
CA SER A 387 -16.89 -6.41 -7.05
C SER A 387 -15.76 -6.20 -8.08
N PHE A 388 -14.60 -6.83 -7.88
CA PHE A 388 -13.42 -6.67 -8.73
C PHE A 388 -13.42 -7.62 -9.94
N TRP A 389 -14.14 -8.76 -9.86
CA TRP A 389 -14.23 -9.77 -10.92
C TRP A 389 -15.52 -9.71 -11.75
N VAL A 390 -16.58 -9.07 -11.24
CA VAL A 390 -17.80 -8.79 -12.02
C VAL A 390 -17.59 -7.44 -12.69
N GLY A 391 -17.09 -7.45 -13.93
CA GLY A 391 -16.70 -6.27 -14.72
C GLY A 391 -17.84 -5.31 -15.08
N SER A 392 -18.52 -4.75 -14.08
CA SER A 392 -19.50 -3.69 -14.24
C SER A 392 -19.23 -2.60 -13.19
N GLU A 393 -18.66 -1.50 -13.69
CA GLU A 393 -18.40 -0.25 -12.98
C GLU A 393 -17.20 -0.29 -12.04
N GLY A 394 -16.18 0.51 -12.35
CA GLY A 394 -14.99 0.71 -11.51
C GLY A 394 -15.36 1.00 -10.04
N PRO A 395 -14.42 0.82 -9.09
CA PRO A 395 -14.71 0.58 -7.68
C PRO A 395 -15.92 1.39 -7.23
N LYS A 396 -17.07 0.72 -7.10
CA LYS A 396 -18.17 1.27 -6.28
C LYS A 396 -17.51 1.55 -4.97
N SER A 397 -17.38 2.84 -4.69
CA SER A 397 -16.71 3.35 -3.53
C SER A 397 -17.05 2.47 -2.32
N CYS A 398 -16.07 1.76 -1.77
CA CYS A 398 -16.09 1.45 -0.34
C CYS A 398 -15.81 2.74 0.45
N LEU A 399 -16.41 3.87 0.04
CA LEU A 399 -16.73 4.98 0.91
C LEU A 399 -17.98 4.53 1.63
N TRP A 400 -17.81 3.97 2.82
CA TRP A 400 -18.91 3.96 3.77
C TRP A 400 -19.35 5.42 3.97
N PRO A 401 -20.65 5.72 3.89
CA PRO A 401 -21.13 7.08 4.07
C PRO A 401 -20.70 7.60 5.45
N GLN A 402 -20.12 8.79 5.46
CA GLN A 402 -19.97 9.56 6.68
C GLN A 402 -21.38 9.90 7.21
N GLY A 403 -21.70 9.42 8.42
CA GLY A 403 -22.80 9.98 9.22
C GLY A 403 -24.10 9.17 9.26
N ASN A 404 -24.51 8.88 10.51
CA ASN A 404 -25.85 8.60 11.02
C ASN A 404 -26.72 7.56 10.30
N TYR A 405 -26.75 6.34 10.86
CA TYR A 405 -27.92 5.47 10.73
C TYR A 405 -28.50 5.11 12.08
N GLY A 406 -29.65 5.72 12.36
CA GLY A 406 -30.67 5.12 13.20
C GLY A 406 -31.13 3.79 12.58
N TRP A 407 -31.37 2.84 13.45
CA TRP A 407 -31.77 1.48 13.16
C TRP A 407 -33.08 1.40 12.35
N GLN A 408 -33.06 0.78 11.17
CA GLN A 408 -34.23 0.08 10.65
C GLN A 408 -33.85 -1.29 10.08
N LYS A 409 -34.50 -2.31 10.63
CA LYS A 409 -34.42 -3.72 10.25
C LYS A 409 -35.01 -3.93 8.85
N SER A 410 -34.31 -4.61 7.96
CA SER A 410 -34.92 -5.35 6.85
C SER A 410 -34.51 -6.82 6.94
N ARG A 411 -35.47 -7.63 7.39
CA ARG A 411 -35.49 -9.09 7.23
C ARG A 411 -36.05 -9.41 5.86
N ALA A 412 -35.62 -10.56 5.36
CA ALA A 412 -36.30 -11.46 4.42
C ALA A 412 -36.12 -11.21 2.93
N LEU A 413 -35.46 -12.18 2.30
CA LEU A 413 -35.87 -12.79 1.03
C LEU A 413 -35.45 -14.26 1.05
N TRP A 414 -36.17 -15.08 1.80
CA TRP A 414 -36.26 -16.53 1.59
C TRP A 414 -37.67 -16.99 1.99
N GLY A 415 -38.45 -17.41 0.99
CA GLY A 415 -39.47 -18.46 1.06
C GLY A 415 -40.80 -18.17 1.79
N GLN A 416 -41.86 -17.86 1.01
CA GLN A 416 -43.18 -18.47 1.20
C GLN A 416 -43.94 -18.53 -0.14
N ARG A 417 -44.15 -19.74 -0.65
CA ARG A 417 -45.38 -20.11 -1.38
C ARG A 417 -45.87 -21.42 -0.75
N GLY A 418 -47.04 -21.35 -0.12
CA GLY A 418 -47.77 -22.50 0.35
C GLY A 418 -49.02 -22.72 -0.49
N SER A 419 -49.38 -23.98 -0.70
CA SER A 419 -50.76 -24.46 -0.81
C SER A 419 -50.73 -25.98 -0.74
N GLY A 420 -51.41 -26.56 0.24
CA GLY A 420 -51.27 -27.97 0.63
C GLY A 420 -52.20 -28.94 -0.09
N CYS A 421 -51.97 -30.23 0.13
CA CYS A 421 -53.03 -31.23 0.32
C CYS A 421 -52.46 -32.55 0.85
N ARG A 422 -53.14 -33.07 1.89
CA ARG A 422 -53.37 -34.47 2.31
C ARG A 422 -52.21 -35.40 2.74
N ARG A 423 -52.48 -35.98 3.92
CA ARG A 423 -51.92 -37.20 4.51
C ARG A 423 -52.18 -38.41 3.62
N GLU A 424 -51.20 -39.30 3.48
CA GLU A 424 -51.42 -40.75 3.54
C GLU A 424 -50.10 -41.51 3.78
N GLN A 425 -50.24 -42.69 4.36
CA GLN A 425 -49.24 -43.60 4.91
C GLN A 425 -48.37 -44.28 3.82
N LEU A 426 -47.20 -44.81 4.26
CA LEU A 426 -46.51 -46.06 3.86
C LEU A 426 -44.98 -45.86 4.07
N ARG A 427 -44.36 -46.37 5.15
CA ARG A 427 -43.71 -47.70 5.32
C ARG A 427 -42.57 -48.00 4.33
N GLU A 428 -41.44 -48.44 4.91
CA GLU A 428 -40.29 -49.18 4.32
C GLU A 428 -39.36 -48.32 3.43
N SER A 429 -38.03 -48.37 3.47
CA SER A 429 -37.03 -49.30 4.01
C SER A 429 -35.64 -48.63 3.99
N CYS A 430 -34.77 -48.99 4.95
CA CYS A 430 -33.30 -48.79 4.91
C CYS A 430 -32.69 -49.82 3.91
N PRO A 431 -31.46 -49.66 3.35
CA PRO A 431 -30.25 -49.61 4.18
C PRO A 431 -29.07 -48.74 3.70
N THR A 432 -28.30 -48.33 4.71
CA THR A 432 -26.84 -48.15 4.78
C THR A 432 -26.01 -48.99 3.80
N VAL A 433 -24.93 -48.43 3.22
CA VAL A 433 -23.60 -49.06 3.13
C VAL A 433 -22.49 -47.97 3.09
N MET A 434 -21.62 -48.03 4.08
CA MET A 434 -20.24 -47.49 4.17
C MET A 434 -19.25 -48.60 3.74
N PRO A 435 -17.95 -48.37 3.48
CA PRO A 435 -17.03 -47.56 4.28
C PRO A 435 -16.26 -46.46 3.54
#